data_AF-A0A024QGD0-F1
#
_entry.id   AF-A0A024QGD0-F1
#
_cell.length_a   1.000
_cell.length_b   1.000
_cell.length_c   1.000
_cell.angle_alpha   90.00
_cell.angle_beta   90.00
_cell.angle_gamma   90.00
#
_symmetry.space_group_name_H-M   'P 1'
#
loop_
_entity.id
_entity.type
_entity.pdbx_description
1 polymer ?
#
loop_
_entity_poly.entity_id
_entity_poly.type
_entity_poly.pdbx_seq_one_letter_code
_entity_poly.pdbx_strand_id
1 'polypeptide(L)'
;MVLSDDPVTKLTVGIEHLMATMSAGLYNQIPIKEVKVTDFSGWAGDLVTVIKDVYNNNSDYGGDWYECAKDYIGTTTKAGHFSFDDLAGDVDAVNMVKKLKENRNKTIYNEFLEYYQGNEVRNRFTTFYTIRFGADSDLLYDQALDYINGNKPAVLAMRKMLVSEYEVPSWTSEQGKQVAQAFTDVLLDFIEKE
;
A
#
# COMPACT_ATOMS: atom_id res chain seq x y z
N MET A 1 -13.15 1.73 25.07
CA MET A 1 -13.27 0.53 24.23
C MET A 1 -12.30 0.74 23.08
N VAL A 2 -11.16 0.07 23.11
CA VAL A 2 -10.18 0.15 22.02
C VAL A 2 -10.74 -0.73 20.90
N LEU A 3 -11.05 -0.13 19.76
CA LEU A 3 -11.40 -0.86 18.55
C LEU A 3 -10.09 -1.46 18.01
N SER A 4 -9.74 -2.67 18.46
CA SER A 4 -8.64 -3.42 17.82
C SER A 4 -9.05 -3.95 16.46
N ASP A 5 -10.35 -4.19 16.28
CA ASP A 5 -10.87 -4.92 15.13
C ASP A 5 -11.54 -3.94 14.15
N ASP A 6 -11.16 -4.05 12.87
CA ASP A 6 -11.80 -3.39 11.75
C ASP A 6 -13.32 -3.68 11.76
N PRO A 7 -14.18 -2.66 11.84
CA PRO A 7 -15.62 -2.86 11.89
C PRO A 7 -16.20 -3.52 10.63
N VAL A 8 -15.48 -3.48 9.49
CA VAL A 8 -15.89 -4.08 8.21
C VAL A 8 -15.40 -5.52 8.11
N THR A 9 -14.09 -5.74 8.21
CA THR A 9 -13.49 -7.07 7.98
C THR A 9 -13.39 -7.95 9.23
N LYS A 10 -13.56 -7.36 10.43
CA LYS A 10 -13.35 -8.00 11.74
C LYS A 10 -11.91 -8.46 11.99
N LEU A 11 -10.96 -8.02 11.16
CA LEU A 11 -9.54 -8.27 11.32
C LEU A 11 -8.90 -7.15 12.13
N THR A 12 -7.81 -7.44 12.85
CA THR A 12 -7.01 -6.40 13.47
C THR A 12 -6.46 -5.50 12.38
N VAL A 13 -6.70 -4.20 12.44
CA VAL A 13 -6.01 -3.26 11.56
C VAL A 13 -4.56 -3.20 12.01
N GLY A 14 -3.60 -3.31 11.09
CA GLY A 14 -2.18 -3.09 11.35
C GLY A 14 -1.96 -1.64 11.78
N ILE A 15 -2.19 -1.34 13.06
CA ILE A 15 -2.17 0.02 13.58
C ILE A 15 -0.76 0.61 13.48
N GLU A 16 0.26 -0.25 13.49
CA GLU A 16 1.65 0.08 13.24
C GLU A 16 1.84 0.60 11.81
N HIS A 17 1.39 -0.12 10.78
CA HIS A 17 1.45 0.32 9.37
C HIS A 17 0.62 1.59 9.16
N LEU A 18 -0.62 1.62 9.65
CA LEU A 18 -1.48 2.81 9.61
C LEU A 18 -0.75 4.04 10.18
N MET A 19 -0.22 3.94 11.41
CA MET A 19 0.41 5.09 12.07
C MET A 19 1.76 5.47 11.45
N ALA A 20 2.54 4.51 10.95
CA ALA A 20 3.77 4.76 10.23
C ALA A 20 3.51 5.54 8.92
N THR A 21 2.58 5.05 8.10
CA THR A 21 2.15 5.67 6.85
C THR A 21 1.52 7.05 7.10
N MET A 22 0.69 7.19 8.14
CA MET A 22 0.14 8.49 8.54
C MET A 22 1.22 9.47 8.98
N SER A 23 2.20 9.03 9.78
CA SER A 23 3.29 9.88 10.28
C SER A 23 4.12 10.44 9.13
N ALA A 24 4.51 9.59 8.18
CA ALA A 24 5.18 10.03 6.96
C ALA A 24 4.30 10.98 6.13
N GLY A 25 3.02 10.65 5.98
CA GLY A 25 2.05 11.49 5.27
C GLY A 25 1.93 12.89 5.87
N LEU A 26 1.86 13.02 7.20
CA LEU A 26 1.63 14.29 7.89
C LEU A 26 2.91 15.10 8.11
N TYR A 27 4.03 14.44 8.40
CA TYR A 27 5.23 15.07 8.96
C TYR A 27 6.49 14.90 8.14
N ASN A 28 6.42 14.36 6.91
CA ASN A 28 7.61 14.30 6.06
C ASN A 28 8.13 15.71 5.75
N GLN A 29 9.28 16.04 6.36
CA GLN A 29 10.03 17.29 6.16
C GLN A 29 11.20 17.11 5.18
N ILE A 30 11.36 15.93 4.58
CA ILE A 30 12.46 15.67 3.66
C ILE A 30 12.23 16.52 2.40
N PRO A 31 13.20 17.36 1.99
CA PRO A 31 13.07 18.27 0.85
C PRO A 31 13.21 17.54 -0.49
N ILE A 32 12.49 16.41 -0.65
CA ILE A 32 12.36 15.72 -1.92
C ILE A 32 11.28 16.45 -2.70
N LYS A 33 11.69 17.10 -3.80
CA LYS A 33 10.79 17.88 -4.68
C LYS A 33 9.73 17.03 -5.38
N GLU A 34 9.89 15.71 -5.39
CA GLU A 34 8.91 14.79 -5.98
C GLU A 34 7.88 14.40 -4.90
N VAL A 35 6.66 14.92 -5.08
CA VAL A 35 5.47 14.41 -4.40
C VAL A 35 5.40 12.91 -4.68
N LYS A 36 5.04 12.10 -3.67
CA LYS A 36 4.79 10.65 -3.73
C LYS A 36 5.92 9.70 -3.30
N VAL A 37 7.07 10.20 -2.81
CA VAL A 37 8.09 9.32 -2.18
C VAL A 37 7.67 8.85 -0.79
N THR A 38 6.74 9.56 -0.15
CA THR A 38 6.09 9.14 1.10
C THR A 38 5.40 7.79 1.01
N ASP A 39 4.99 7.37 -0.18
CA ASP A 39 4.25 6.12 -0.39
C ASP A 39 5.11 4.89 -0.05
N PHE A 40 6.44 5.02 -0.08
CA PHE A 40 7.36 3.97 0.38
C PHE A 40 7.28 3.70 1.89
N SER A 41 6.62 4.56 2.67
CA SER A 41 6.34 4.30 4.09
C SER A 41 5.11 3.44 4.33
N GLY A 42 4.36 3.10 3.28
CA GLY A 42 3.22 2.20 3.28
C GLY A 42 3.18 1.40 1.98
N TRP A 43 2.08 1.48 1.24
CA TRP A 43 1.74 0.54 0.17
C TRP A 43 2.81 0.33 -0.90
N ALA A 44 3.58 1.37 -1.26
CA ALA A 44 4.64 1.23 -2.28
C ALA A 44 5.89 0.54 -1.71
N GLY A 45 6.11 0.64 -0.40
CA GLY A 45 7.16 -0.11 0.30
C GLY A 45 6.82 -1.60 0.34
N ASP A 46 5.60 -1.92 0.76
CA ASP A 46 5.12 -3.31 0.85
C ASP A 46 5.00 -3.97 -0.53
N LEU A 47 4.64 -3.19 -1.55
CA LEU A 47 4.68 -3.64 -2.95
C LEU A 47 6.10 -3.99 -3.43
N VAL A 48 7.14 -3.32 -2.93
CA VAL A 48 8.53 -3.67 -3.26
C VAL A 48 8.98 -4.90 -2.47
N THR A 49 8.61 -5.03 -1.20
CA THR A 49 9.06 -6.13 -0.34
C THR A 49 8.33 -7.44 -0.65
N VAL A 50 7.08 -7.40 -1.15
CA VAL A 50 6.35 -8.62 -1.60
C VAL A 50 7.06 -9.36 -2.72
N ILE A 51 7.95 -8.70 -3.47
CA ILE A 51 8.83 -9.35 -4.47
C ILE A 51 9.66 -10.46 -3.84
N LYS A 52 10.07 -10.33 -2.56
CA LYS A 52 10.78 -11.39 -1.84
C LYS A 52 9.91 -12.62 -1.67
N ASP A 53 8.64 -12.45 -1.35
CA ASP A 53 7.69 -13.55 -1.21
C ASP A 53 7.44 -14.22 -2.57
N VAL A 54 7.23 -13.42 -3.62
CA VAL A 54 7.05 -13.94 -4.97
C VAL A 54 8.29 -14.70 -5.45
N TYR A 55 9.48 -14.16 -5.22
CA TYR A 55 10.72 -14.83 -5.60
C TYR A 55 10.85 -16.18 -4.91
N ASN A 56 10.56 -16.25 -3.60
CA ASN A 56 10.72 -17.46 -2.81
C ASN A 56 9.67 -18.53 -3.12
N ASN A 57 8.48 -18.14 -3.60
CA ASN A 57 7.34 -19.05 -3.74
C ASN A 57 6.86 -19.26 -5.19
N ASN A 58 7.37 -18.53 -6.19
CA ASN A 58 6.88 -18.65 -7.58
C ASN A 58 7.01 -20.07 -8.19
N SER A 59 7.87 -20.94 -7.65
CA SER A 59 7.96 -22.33 -8.09
C SER A 59 6.64 -23.08 -7.94
N ASP A 60 5.86 -22.74 -6.91
CA ASP A 60 4.55 -23.35 -6.63
C ASP A 60 3.50 -22.91 -7.66
N TYR A 61 3.81 -21.85 -8.42
CA TYR A 61 3.01 -21.27 -9.49
C TYR A 61 3.60 -21.57 -10.88
N GLY A 62 4.54 -22.51 -10.98
CA GLY A 62 5.19 -22.85 -12.26
C GLY A 62 6.02 -21.69 -12.85
N GLY A 63 6.47 -20.75 -12.01
CA GLY A 63 7.20 -19.55 -12.44
C GLY A 63 6.31 -18.37 -12.80
N ASP A 64 4.99 -18.45 -12.59
CA ASP A 64 4.07 -17.33 -12.81
C ASP A 64 4.14 -16.33 -11.65
N TRP A 65 4.84 -15.22 -11.87
CA TRP A 65 4.98 -14.16 -10.87
C TRP A 65 3.69 -13.35 -10.67
N TYR A 66 2.81 -13.28 -11.67
CA TYR A 66 1.57 -12.52 -11.55
C TYR A 66 0.61 -13.24 -10.61
N GLU A 67 0.34 -14.53 -10.86
CA GLU A 67 -0.53 -15.33 -10.01
C GLU A 67 0.05 -15.47 -8.60
N CYS A 68 1.37 -15.65 -8.49
CA CYS A 68 2.04 -15.67 -7.19
C CYS A 68 1.88 -14.33 -6.45
N ALA A 69 2.06 -13.19 -7.12
CA ALA A 69 1.90 -11.88 -6.50
C ALA A 69 0.46 -11.63 -6.04
N LYS A 70 -0.54 -11.98 -6.85
CA LYS A 70 -1.97 -11.84 -6.48
C LYS A 70 -2.31 -12.59 -5.19
N ASP A 71 -1.68 -13.73 -4.97
CA ASP A 71 -1.91 -14.56 -3.79
C ASP A 71 -1.24 -14.04 -2.50
N TYR A 72 -0.22 -13.19 -2.64
CA TYR A 72 0.56 -12.63 -1.52
C TYR A 72 0.22 -11.18 -1.21
N ILE A 73 -0.36 -10.43 -2.14
CA ILE A 73 -0.78 -9.04 -1.93
C ILE A 73 -2.16 -9.00 -1.28
N GLY A 74 -2.29 -8.31 -0.15
CA GLY A 74 -3.55 -8.10 0.54
C GLY A 74 -4.18 -9.40 1.06
N THR A 75 -3.38 -10.44 1.28
CA THR A 75 -3.85 -11.76 1.69
C THR A 75 -4.04 -11.87 3.20
N THR A 76 -4.99 -12.71 3.62
CA THR A 76 -5.26 -13.03 5.05
C THR A 76 -4.76 -14.42 5.42
N THR A 77 -4.32 -15.21 4.46
CA THR A 77 -4.05 -16.65 4.64
C THR A 77 -2.58 -17.01 4.54
N LYS A 78 -1.75 -16.14 3.97
CA LYS A 78 -0.32 -16.37 3.82
C LYS A 78 0.46 -15.35 4.64
N ALA A 79 1.52 -15.82 5.30
CA ALA A 79 2.52 -14.95 5.87
C ALA A 79 3.39 -14.39 4.73
N GLY A 80 3.65 -13.08 4.76
CA GLY A 80 4.43 -12.36 3.76
C GLY A 80 4.62 -10.90 4.19
N HIS A 81 5.06 -10.07 3.26
CA HIS A 81 5.38 -8.67 3.51
C HIS A 81 4.28 -7.69 3.07
N PHE A 82 3.12 -8.20 2.63
CA PHE A 82 2.01 -7.33 2.20
C PHE A 82 0.65 -7.96 2.50
N SER A 83 0.38 -8.24 3.77
CA SER A 83 -0.88 -8.83 4.21
C SER A 83 -2.05 -7.85 4.09
N PHE A 84 -3.27 -8.36 4.27
CA PHE A 84 -4.49 -7.56 4.19
C PHE A 84 -4.52 -6.41 5.21
N ASP A 85 -4.08 -6.65 6.44
CA ASP A 85 -4.05 -5.66 7.51
C ASP A 85 -3.09 -4.50 7.21
N ASP A 86 -1.94 -4.77 6.60
CA ASP A 86 -0.99 -3.76 6.13
C ASP A 86 -1.58 -2.97 4.94
N LEU A 87 -2.11 -3.67 3.92
CA LEU A 87 -2.78 -3.03 2.78
C LEU A 87 -3.93 -2.12 3.23
N ALA A 88 -4.79 -2.61 4.13
CA ALA A 88 -5.89 -1.84 4.69
C ALA A 88 -5.39 -0.65 5.52
N GLY A 89 -4.36 -0.85 6.34
CA GLY A 89 -3.73 0.20 7.14
C GLY A 89 -3.17 1.33 6.28
N ASP A 90 -2.50 1.00 5.17
CA ASP A 90 -1.92 1.98 4.25
C ASP A 90 -2.97 2.78 3.49
N VAL A 91 -4.01 2.09 3.03
CA VAL A 91 -5.17 2.69 2.36
C VAL A 91 -5.89 3.66 3.31
N ASP A 92 -6.17 3.21 4.53
CA ASP A 92 -6.81 4.01 5.57
C ASP A 92 -5.94 5.23 5.94
N ALA A 93 -4.61 5.04 6.05
CA ALA A 93 -3.68 6.13 6.33
C ALA A 93 -3.77 7.24 5.30
N VAL A 94 -3.75 6.92 4.00
CA VAL A 94 -3.81 7.92 2.93
C VAL A 94 -5.12 8.69 2.97
N ASN A 95 -6.23 8.01 3.20
CA ASN A 95 -7.56 8.62 3.32
C ASN A 95 -7.62 9.60 4.50
N MET A 96 -7.15 9.18 5.68
CA MET A 96 -7.16 9.99 6.90
C MET A 96 -6.18 11.17 6.81
N VAL A 97 -4.98 10.97 6.26
CA VAL A 97 -3.98 12.03 6.06
C VAL A 97 -4.53 13.16 5.18
N LYS A 98 -5.25 12.80 4.12
CA LYS A 98 -5.88 13.79 3.23
C LYS A 98 -6.82 14.70 4.00
N LYS A 99 -7.70 14.14 4.84
CA LYS A 99 -8.66 14.90 5.66
C LYS A 99 -8.00 15.75 6.73
N LEU A 100 -6.99 15.21 7.43
CA LEU A 100 -6.23 15.94 8.44
C LEU A 100 -5.46 17.13 7.85
N LYS A 101 -4.93 17.00 6.62
CA LYS A 101 -4.28 18.12 5.91
C LYS A 101 -5.27 19.21 5.48
N GLU A 102 -6.49 18.83 5.14
CA GLU A 102 -7.56 19.77 4.75
C GLU A 102 -8.20 20.47 5.96
N ASN A 103 -8.23 19.81 7.12
CA ASN A 103 -8.77 20.37 8.36
C ASN A 103 -7.71 20.44 9.46
N ARG A 104 -6.98 21.56 9.50
CA ARG A 104 -5.89 21.80 10.48
C ARG A 104 -6.31 21.80 11.95
N ASN A 105 -7.61 21.89 12.25
CA ASN A 105 -8.13 21.86 13.62
C ASN A 105 -8.54 20.44 14.04
N LYS A 106 -8.57 19.48 13.10
CA LYS A 106 -8.95 18.09 13.38
C LYS A 106 -7.75 17.35 13.98
N THR A 107 -7.98 16.67 15.09
CA THR A 107 -6.97 15.83 15.73
C THR A 107 -6.95 14.44 15.07
N ILE A 108 -5.81 13.75 15.13
CA ILE A 108 -5.70 12.35 14.68
C ILE A 108 -6.74 11.47 15.38
N TYR A 109 -6.96 11.67 16.68
CA TYR A 109 -7.96 10.93 17.44
C TYR A 109 -9.38 11.12 16.89
N ASN A 110 -9.79 12.37 16.62
CA ASN A 110 -11.12 12.64 16.08
C ASN A 110 -11.27 12.07 14.67
N GLU A 111 -10.23 12.17 13.82
CA GLU A 111 -10.23 11.52 12.50
C GLU A 111 -10.37 10.01 12.62
N PHE A 112 -9.64 9.35 13.50
CA PHE A 112 -9.73 7.91 13.70
C PHE A 112 -11.15 7.47 14.08
N LEU A 113 -11.78 8.17 15.03
CA LEU A 113 -13.16 7.88 15.41
C LEU A 113 -14.13 8.11 14.26
N GLU A 114 -14.05 9.25 13.57
CA GLU A 114 -14.94 9.57 12.46
C GLU A 114 -14.76 8.59 11.29
N TYR A 115 -13.53 8.18 10.97
CA TYR A 115 -13.24 7.27 9.87
C TYR A 115 -13.83 5.87 10.11
N TYR A 116 -13.53 5.26 11.27
CA TYR A 116 -13.97 3.90 11.57
C TYR A 116 -15.42 3.81 12.07
N GLN A 117 -15.94 4.83 12.77
CA GLN A 117 -17.33 4.82 13.26
C GLN A 117 -18.32 5.44 12.26
N GLY A 118 -17.86 6.35 11.39
CA GLY A 118 -18.68 7.10 10.45
C GLY A 118 -18.95 6.41 9.11
N ASN A 119 -18.68 5.10 8.99
CA ASN A 119 -18.80 4.29 7.77
C ASN A 119 -17.85 4.62 6.62
N GLU A 120 -16.93 5.57 6.78
CA GLU A 120 -15.99 5.93 5.70
C GLU A 120 -15.09 4.77 5.31
N VAL A 121 -14.67 4.00 6.32
CA VAL A 121 -13.90 2.77 6.22
C VAL A 121 -14.54 1.67 5.35
N ARG A 122 -15.85 1.77 5.04
CA ARG A 122 -16.54 0.85 4.13
C ARG A 122 -16.21 1.09 2.66
N ASN A 123 -15.75 2.28 2.31
CA ASN A 123 -15.37 2.66 0.94
C ASN A 123 -13.87 2.98 0.88
N ARG A 124 -13.04 2.30 1.69
CA ARG A 124 -11.64 2.69 1.92
C ARG A 124 -10.83 2.58 0.63
N PHE A 125 -11.01 1.52 -0.13
CA PHE A 125 -10.26 1.23 -1.35
C PHE A 125 -10.74 2.16 -2.47
N THR A 126 -12.05 2.37 -2.61
CA THR A 126 -12.62 3.34 -3.56
C THR A 126 -12.14 4.77 -3.28
N THR A 127 -12.12 5.16 -1.99
CA THR A 127 -11.69 6.49 -1.56
C THR A 127 -10.19 6.68 -1.82
N PHE A 128 -9.37 5.68 -1.49
CA PHE A 128 -7.93 5.70 -1.75
C PHE A 128 -7.64 5.78 -3.25
N TYR A 129 -8.32 4.94 -4.04
CA TYR A 129 -8.17 4.93 -5.50
C TYR A 129 -8.49 6.30 -6.12
N THR A 130 -9.57 6.93 -5.64
CA THR A 130 -9.96 8.27 -6.08
C THR A 130 -8.97 9.35 -5.64
N ILE A 131 -8.58 9.37 -4.37
CA ILE A 131 -7.68 10.41 -3.81
C ILE A 131 -6.28 10.29 -4.42
N ARG A 132 -5.76 9.07 -4.54
CA ARG A 132 -4.35 8.82 -4.87
C ARG A 132 -4.11 8.70 -6.36
N PHE A 133 -5.07 8.17 -7.10
CA PHE A 133 -4.94 7.88 -8.53
C PHE A 133 -6.03 8.54 -9.38
N GLY A 134 -6.93 9.35 -8.80
CA GLY A 134 -7.96 10.05 -9.59
C GLY A 134 -8.99 9.10 -10.21
N ALA A 135 -9.15 7.90 -9.64
CA ALA A 135 -9.95 6.82 -10.20
C ALA A 135 -9.50 6.37 -11.61
N ASP A 136 -8.18 6.41 -11.85
CA ASP A 136 -7.53 6.03 -13.10
C ASP A 136 -6.66 4.77 -12.90
N SER A 137 -7.04 3.68 -13.58
CA SER A 137 -6.41 2.36 -13.46
C SER A 137 -5.05 2.34 -14.15
N ASP A 138 -4.88 3.12 -15.22
CA ASP A 138 -3.61 3.24 -15.93
C ASP A 138 -2.62 3.99 -15.04
N LEU A 139 -3.08 5.05 -14.36
CA LEU A 139 -2.25 5.79 -13.41
C LEU A 139 -1.86 4.96 -12.18
N LEU A 140 -2.75 4.09 -11.70
CA LEU A 140 -2.47 3.12 -10.64
C LEU A 140 -1.37 2.15 -11.06
N TYR A 141 -1.52 1.51 -12.23
CA TYR A 141 -0.53 0.59 -12.78
C TYR A 141 0.81 1.28 -13.06
N ASP A 142 0.81 2.42 -13.74
CA ASP A 142 2.02 3.15 -14.10
C ASP A 142 2.83 3.56 -12.87
N GLN A 143 2.16 3.94 -11.78
CA GLN A 143 2.85 4.29 -10.53
C GLN A 143 3.36 3.07 -9.78
N ALA A 144 2.57 1.99 -9.69
CA ALA A 144 3.04 0.72 -9.14
C ALA A 144 4.30 0.24 -9.88
N LEU A 145 4.28 0.32 -11.21
CA LEU A 145 5.42 -0.02 -12.07
C LEU A 145 6.60 0.96 -11.89
N ASP A 146 6.37 2.26 -11.76
CA ASP A 146 7.43 3.24 -11.51
C ASP A 146 8.10 2.99 -10.15
N TYR A 147 7.34 2.59 -9.11
CA TYR A 147 7.95 2.22 -7.83
C TYR A 147 8.82 0.97 -7.94
N ILE A 148 8.40 -0.05 -8.69
CA ILE A 148 9.17 -1.29 -8.85
C ILE A 148 10.34 -1.14 -9.83
N ASN A 149 10.12 -0.55 -11.01
CA ASN A 149 11.09 -0.53 -12.12
C ASN A 149 11.60 0.88 -12.48
N GLY A 150 10.97 1.93 -11.98
CA GLY A 150 11.30 3.32 -12.32
C GLY A 150 12.71 3.71 -11.93
N ASN A 151 13.24 4.73 -12.62
CA ASN A 151 14.63 5.18 -12.48
C ASN A 151 14.76 6.61 -11.95
N LYS A 152 13.64 7.24 -11.54
CA LYS A 152 13.66 8.56 -10.90
C LYS A 152 14.58 8.51 -9.68
N PRO A 153 15.52 9.46 -9.50
CA PRO A 153 16.55 9.35 -8.47
C PRO A 153 16.01 9.09 -7.06
N ALA A 154 14.92 9.75 -6.67
CA ALA A 154 14.33 9.60 -5.35
C ALA A 154 13.64 8.23 -5.17
N VAL A 155 12.90 7.77 -6.18
CA VAL A 155 12.28 6.43 -6.20
C VAL A 155 13.35 5.34 -6.13
N LEU A 156 14.40 5.46 -6.95
CA LEU A 156 15.50 4.51 -6.97
C LEU A 156 16.24 4.46 -5.61
N ALA A 157 16.44 5.61 -4.96
CA ALA A 157 17.09 5.68 -3.66
C ALA A 157 16.28 4.95 -2.58
N MET A 158 14.99 5.26 -2.45
CA MET A 158 14.11 4.59 -1.48
C MET A 158 13.98 3.11 -1.76
N ARG A 159 13.75 2.71 -3.02
CA ARG A 159 13.70 1.30 -3.40
C ARG A 159 14.98 0.57 -3.03
N LYS A 160 16.16 1.15 -3.30
CA LYS A 160 17.44 0.53 -2.93
C LYS A 160 17.59 0.35 -1.42
N MET A 161 17.10 1.28 -0.61
CA MET A 161 17.12 1.14 0.84
C MET A 161 16.26 -0.05 1.28
N LEU A 162 15.03 -0.16 0.78
CA LEU A 162 14.13 -1.28 1.10
C LEU A 162 14.67 -2.62 0.59
N VAL A 163 15.15 -2.67 -0.65
CA VAL A 163 15.76 -3.87 -1.23
C VAL A 163 16.94 -4.37 -0.39
N SER A 164 17.76 -3.44 0.12
CA SER A 164 18.88 -3.79 0.98
C SER A 164 18.43 -4.24 2.37
N GLU A 165 17.49 -3.53 2.99
CA GLU A 165 17.04 -3.81 4.37
C GLU A 165 16.31 -5.15 4.45
N TYR A 166 15.43 -5.42 3.49
CA TYR A 166 14.63 -6.64 3.45
C TYR A 166 15.28 -7.77 2.67
N GLU A 167 16.50 -7.58 2.15
CA GLU A 167 17.21 -8.56 1.31
C GLU A 167 16.35 -9.03 0.12
N VAL A 168 15.67 -8.09 -0.56
CA VAL A 168 14.79 -8.40 -1.69
C VAL A 168 15.67 -8.89 -2.86
N PRO A 169 15.43 -10.09 -3.41
CA PRO A 169 16.19 -10.62 -4.54
C PRO A 169 16.06 -9.74 -5.78
N SER A 170 17.01 -9.79 -6.71
CA SER A 170 16.87 -9.05 -7.97
C SER A 170 15.78 -9.64 -8.84
N TRP A 171 15.03 -8.78 -9.53
CA TRP A 171 14.01 -9.16 -10.50
C TRP A 171 14.32 -8.57 -11.87
N THR A 172 13.71 -9.15 -12.91
CA THR A 172 13.71 -8.61 -14.27
C THR A 172 12.62 -7.57 -14.44
N SER A 173 12.75 -6.69 -15.44
CA SER A 173 11.69 -5.71 -15.72
C SER A 173 10.33 -6.36 -15.99
N GLU A 174 10.29 -7.54 -16.61
CA GLU A 174 9.04 -8.24 -16.90
C GLU A 174 8.37 -8.78 -15.64
N GLN A 175 9.14 -9.39 -14.74
CA GLN A 175 8.66 -9.79 -13.41
C GLN A 175 8.11 -8.58 -12.63
N GLY A 176 8.78 -7.43 -12.72
CA GLY A 176 8.29 -6.20 -12.10
C GLY A 176 6.94 -5.71 -12.66
N LYS A 177 6.69 -5.88 -13.98
CA LYS A 177 5.37 -5.58 -14.58
C LYS A 177 4.29 -6.52 -14.08
N GLN A 178 4.61 -7.81 -13.95
CA GLN A 178 3.67 -8.81 -13.45
C GLN A 178 3.23 -8.50 -12.01
N VAL A 179 4.17 -8.13 -11.13
CA VAL A 179 3.84 -7.72 -9.75
C VAL A 179 3.03 -6.42 -9.72
N ALA A 180 3.39 -5.42 -10.54
CA ALA A 180 2.62 -4.18 -10.66
C ALA A 180 1.19 -4.43 -11.14
N GLN A 181 1.00 -5.28 -12.14
CA GLN A 181 -0.33 -5.67 -12.64
C GLN A 181 -1.13 -6.41 -11.57
N ALA A 182 -0.51 -7.34 -10.85
CA ALA A 182 -1.15 -8.08 -9.77
C ALA A 182 -1.67 -7.12 -8.68
N PHE A 183 -0.87 -6.14 -8.27
CA PHE A 183 -1.31 -5.11 -7.31
C PHE A 183 -2.50 -4.30 -7.82
N THR A 184 -2.45 -3.84 -9.08
CA THR A 184 -3.55 -3.11 -9.71
C THR A 184 -4.83 -3.93 -9.68
N ASP A 185 -4.78 -5.18 -10.11
CA ASP A 185 -5.96 -6.03 -10.18
C ASP A 185 -6.50 -6.38 -8.79
N VAL A 186 -5.63 -6.65 -7.82
CA VAL A 186 -6.05 -6.90 -6.42
C VAL A 186 -6.76 -5.68 -5.84
N LEU A 187 -6.25 -4.46 -6.07
CA LEU A 187 -6.89 -3.25 -5.57
C LEU A 187 -8.26 -3.02 -6.24
N LEU A 188 -8.36 -3.24 -7.55
CA LEU A 188 -9.63 -3.16 -8.29
C LEU A 188 -10.63 -4.23 -7.82
N ASP A 189 -10.18 -5.46 -7.56
CA ASP A 189 -11.00 -6.54 -7.02
C ASP A 189 -11.57 -6.18 -5.63
N PHE A 190 -10.82 -5.44 -4.80
CA PHE A 190 -11.34 -4.93 -3.53
C PHE A 190 -12.39 -3.85 -3.76
N ILE A 191 -12.16 -2.91 -4.68
CA ILE A 191 -13.10 -1.82 -5.02
C ILE A 191 -14.44 -2.38 -5.53
N GLU A 192 -14.41 -3.42 -6.37
CA GLU A 192 -15.65 -4.05 -6.88
C GLU A 192 -16.48 -4.74 -5.78
N LYS A 193 -15.87 -5.09 -4.65
CA LYS A 193 -16.50 -5.82 -3.55
C LYS A 193 -16.97 -4.91 -2.40
N GLU A 194 -16.62 -3.61 -2.42
CA GLU A 194 -17.11 -2.60 -1.46
C GLU A 194 -18.59 -2.25 -1.69
#